data_AF-A0A7M1T540-F1
#
_entry.id   AF-A0A7M1T540-F1
#
_cell.length_a   1.000
_cell.length_b   1.000
_cell.length_c   1.000
_cell.angle_alpha   90.00
_cell.angle_beta   90.00
_cell.angle_gamma   90.00
#
_symmetry.space_group_name_H-M   'P 1'
#
loop_
_entity.id
_entity.type
_entity.pdbx_description
1 polymer ?
#
loop_
_entity_poly.entity_id
_entity_poly.type
_entity_poly.pdbx_seq_one_letter_code
_entity_poly.pdbx_strand_id
1 'polypeptide(L)'
;MFGKNQKYSKLNDDELQLICREVFSTVNLISEDLISLENWKRAHHLLKEIDEDDTPFLALALELNTKIWTGDKRLLTELQDHTVSSRELLSGKF
;
A
#
# COMPACT_ATOMS: atom_id res chain seq x y z
N MET A 1 19.41 -6.97 -8.65
CA MET A 1 18.70 -6.28 -7.56
C MET A 1 17.51 -7.12 -7.04
N PHE A 2 17.71 -8.36 -6.55
CA PHE A 2 16.66 -9.12 -5.85
C PHE A 2 17.22 -10.09 -4.79
N GLY A 3 18.43 -9.81 -4.26
CA GLY A 3 19.23 -10.77 -3.47
C GLY A 3 18.64 -11.27 -2.15
N LYS A 4 17.45 -10.79 -1.72
CA LYS A 4 16.77 -11.26 -0.50
C LYS A 4 15.51 -12.11 -0.77
N ASN A 5 14.92 -12.09 -1.98
CA ASN A 5 13.63 -12.75 -2.25
C ASN A 5 13.73 -14.18 -2.82
N GLN A 6 14.90 -14.61 -3.30
CA GLN A 6 15.10 -15.99 -3.79
C GLN A 6 14.93 -17.07 -2.69
N LYS A 7 14.99 -16.67 -1.41
CA LYS A 7 15.02 -17.62 -0.29
C LYS A 7 13.67 -18.31 -0.02
N TYR A 8 12.57 -17.77 -0.53
CA TYR A 8 11.21 -18.23 -0.17
C TYR A 8 10.40 -18.77 -1.36
N SER A 9 10.60 -18.27 -2.58
CA SER A 9 9.78 -18.65 -3.74
C SER A 9 10.33 -19.82 -4.57
N LYS A 10 11.60 -20.21 -4.40
CA LYS A 10 12.34 -21.14 -5.29
C LYS A 10 12.40 -20.69 -6.76
N LEU A 11 11.96 -19.47 -7.07
CA LEU A 11 11.97 -18.93 -8.42
C LEU A 11 13.33 -18.34 -8.74
N ASN A 12 13.74 -18.48 -10.00
CA ASN A 12 14.87 -17.73 -10.52
C ASN A 12 14.48 -16.26 -10.83
N ASP A 13 15.46 -15.43 -11.15
CA ASP A 13 15.25 -13.99 -11.36
C ASP A 13 14.30 -13.70 -12.53
N ASP A 14 14.35 -14.51 -13.60
CA ASP A 14 13.50 -14.33 -14.78
C ASP A 14 12.03 -14.68 -14.47
N GLU A 15 11.81 -15.77 -13.74
CA GLU A 15 10.49 -16.19 -13.27
C GLU A 15 9.88 -15.15 -12.33
N LEU A 16 10.69 -14.59 -11.41
CA LEU A 16 10.24 -13.52 -10.53
C LEU A 16 9.90 -12.26 -11.32
N GLN A 17 10.71 -11.89 -12.30
CA GLN A 17 10.47 -10.72 -13.14
C GLN A 17 9.20 -10.87 -13.97
N LEU A 18 8.94 -12.07 -14.50
CA LEU A 18 7.71 -12.39 -15.22
C LEU A 18 6.49 -12.20 -14.32
N ILE A 19 6.49 -12.79 -13.12
CA ILE A 19 5.35 -12.66 -12.19
C ILE A 19 5.14 -11.21 -11.77
N CYS A 20 6.21 -10.48 -11.44
CA CYS A 20 6.10 -9.06 -11.11
C CYS A 20 5.46 -8.27 -12.26
N ARG A 21 5.89 -8.49 -13.51
CA ARG A 21 5.30 -7.84 -14.68
C ARG A 21 3.81 -8.13 -14.79
N GLU A 22 3.39 -9.38 -14.64
CA GLU A 22 1.97 -9.75 -14.72
C GLU A 22 1.17 -9.09 -13.61
N VAL A 23 1.66 -9.12 -12.36
CA VAL A 23 0.97 -8.47 -11.23
C VAL A 23 0.86 -6.96 -11.42
N PHE A 24 1.96 -6.27 -11.74
CA PHE A 24 1.95 -4.82 -11.94
C PHE A 24 1.13 -4.39 -13.16
N SER A 25 0.93 -5.26 -14.15
CA SER A 25 0.04 -4.97 -15.29
C SER A 25 -1.44 -4.81 -14.89
N THR A 26 -1.81 -5.31 -13.70
CA THR A 26 -3.17 -5.21 -13.16
C THR A 26 -3.37 -4.01 -12.22
N VAL A 27 -2.31 -3.24 -11.94
CA VAL A 27 -2.33 -2.13 -11.00
C VAL A 27 -2.36 -0.80 -11.75
N ASN A 28 -3.26 0.10 -11.36
CA ASN A 28 -3.29 1.47 -11.88
C ASN A 28 -2.33 2.35 -11.07
N LEU A 29 -1.38 3.00 -11.75
CA LEU A 29 -0.51 4.00 -11.15
C LEU A 29 -1.17 5.37 -11.23
N ILE A 30 -1.32 6.02 -10.08
CA ILE A 30 -1.96 7.34 -9.96
C ILE A 30 -0.89 8.36 -9.58
N SER A 31 -0.84 9.49 -10.27
CA SER A 31 0.07 10.59 -9.93
C SER A 31 -0.35 11.26 -8.63
N GLU A 32 0.63 11.59 -7.79
CA GLU A 32 0.45 12.35 -6.56
C GLU A 32 -0.15 13.75 -6.80
N ASP A 33 0.08 14.33 -7.98
CA ASP A 33 -0.46 15.63 -8.38
C ASP A 33 -1.99 15.65 -8.47
N LEU A 34 -2.63 14.48 -8.56
CA LEU A 34 -4.09 14.34 -8.60
C LEU A 34 -4.72 14.39 -7.20
N ILE A 35 -3.91 14.28 -6.15
CA ILE A 35 -4.39 14.27 -4.77
C ILE A 35 -4.56 15.72 -4.30
N SER A 36 -5.71 16.03 -3.70
CA SER A 36 -5.97 17.37 -3.19
C SER A 36 -5.04 17.74 -2.04
N LEU A 37 -4.67 19.03 -1.96
CA LEU A 37 -3.87 19.55 -0.84
C LEU A 37 -4.56 19.34 0.52
N GLU A 38 -5.89 19.31 0.54
CA GLU A 38 -6.67 19.00 1.74
C GLU A 38 -6.39 17.57 2.24
N ASN A 39 -6.47 16.59 1.35
CA ASN A 39 -6.19 15.19 1.70
C ASN A 39 -4.73 14.96 2.06
N TRP A 40 -3.79 15.66 1.42
CA TRP A 40 -2.38 15.68 1.84
C TRP A 40 -2.19 16.14 3.28
N LYS A 41 -2.78 17.29 3.64
CA LYS A 41 -2.69 17.83 5.00
C LYS A 41 -3.34 16.91 6.02
N ARG A 42 -4.50 16.34 5.67
CA ARG A 42 -5.22 15.40 6.53
C ARG A 42 -4.41 14.13 6.77
N ALA A 43 -3.84 13.54 5.72
CA ALA A 43 -3.01 12.35 5.82
C ALA A 43 -1.75 12.63 6.67
N HIS A 44 -1.04 13.71 6.39
CA HIS A 44 0.16 14.09 7.15
C HIS A 44 -0.17 14.30 8.64
N HIS A 45 -1.28 14.96 8.95
CA HIS A 45 -1.71 15.15 10.34
C HIS A 45 -1.93 13.83 11.09
N LEU A 46 -2.50 12.82 10.42
CA LEU A 46 -2.74 11.49 10.99
C LEU A 46 -1.44 10.68 11.15
N LEU A 47 -0.48 10.87 10.25
CA LEU A 47 0.70 10.00 10.16
C LEU A 47 1.99 10.59 10.74
N LYS A 48 2.08 11.90 10.97
CA LYS A 48 3.30 12.58 11.46
C LYS A 48 3.91 12.00 12.75
N GLU A 49 3.11 11.38 13.61
CA GLU A 49 3.60 10.72 14.85
C GLU A 49 3.71 9.19 14.71
N ILE A 50 3.23 8.64 13.59
CA ILE A 50 3.17 7.21 13.31
C ILE A 50 4.30 6.85 12.36
N ASP A 51 4.12 7.18 11.09
CA ASP A 51 5.07 6.99 10.01
C ASP A 51 4.77 8.04 8.93
N GLU A 52 5.54 9.14 8.95
CA GLU A 52 5.33 10.25 8.02
C GLU A 52 5.51 9.83 6.56
N ASP A 53 6.36 8.84 6.29
CA ASP A 53 6.68 8.39 4.93
C ASP A 53 5.48 7.69 4.25
N ASP A 54 4.50 7.22 5.03
CA ASP A 54 3.27 6.61 4.52
C ASP A 54 2.18 7.63 4.12
N THR A 55 2.46 8.93 4.32
CA THR A 55 1.52 10.03 4.00
C THR A 55 0.93 9.95 2.58
N PRO A 56 1.72 9.71 1.51
CA PRO A 56 1.18 9.66 0.15
C PRO A 56 0.11 8.57 -0.03
N PHE A 57 0.28 7.42 0.61
CA PHE A 57 -0.65 6.29 0.50
C PHE A 57 -1.98 6.60 1.20
N LEU A 58 -1.93 7.21 2.40
CA LEU A 58 -3.14 7.62 3.10
C LEU A 58 -3.84 8.78 2.39
N ALA A 59 -3.09 9.73 1.83
CA ALA A 59 -3.66 10.85 1.09
C ALA A 59 -4.43 10.35 -0.15
N LEU A 60 -3.85 9.41 -0.89
CA LEU A 60 -4.53 8.77 -2.03
C LEU A 60 -5.77 7.98 -1.60
N ALA A 61 -5.66 7.22 -0.50
CA ALA A 61 -6.79 6.45 0.01
C ALA A 61 -7.97 7.35 0.42
N LEU A 62 -7.70 8.50 1.05
CA LEU A 62 -8.71 9.51 1.37
C LEU A 62 -9.33 10.13 0.11
N GLU A 63 -8.52 10.46 -0.90
CA GLU A 63 -8.98 11.00 -2.19
C GLU A 63 -9.93 10.04 -2.91
N LEU A 64 -9.60 8.74 -2.90
CA LEU A 64 -10.38 7.70 -3.55
C LEU A 64 -11.50 7.13 -2.65
N ASN A 65 -11.64 7.63 -1.41
CA ASN A 65 -12.56 7.12 -0.40
C ASN A 65 -12.45 5.59 -0.21
N THR A 66 -11.23 5.10 -0.05
CA THR A 66 -10.90 3.68 0.14
C THR A 66 -9.97 3.48 1.33
N LYS A 67 -9.63 2.22 1.64
CA LYS A 67 -8.65 1.85 2.67
C LYS A 67 -7.29 1.53 2.05
N ILE A 68 -6.22 1.77 2.79
CA ILE A 68 -4.87 1.33 2.43
C ILE A 68 -4.79 -0.18 2.66
N TRP A 69 -4.40 -0.92 1.63
CA TRP A 69 -4.00 -2.31 1.80
C TRP A 69 -2.54 -2.37 2.25
N THR A 70 -2.30 -2.80 3.49
CA THR A 70 -0.95 -2.86 4.06
C THR A 70 -0.74 -4.11 4.93
N GLY A 71 0.51 -4.56 5.00
CA GLY A 71 0.97 -5.57 5.94
C GLY A 71 1.61 -4.99 7.21
N ASP A 72 1.75 -3.66 7.29
CA ASP A 72 2.35 -3.00 8.44
C ASP A 72 1.43 -3.12 9.66
N LYS A 73 1.93 -3.77 10.72
CA LYS A 73 1.14 -4.03 11.93
C LYS A 73 0.86 -2.77 12.73
N ARG A 74 1.75 -1.78 12.70
CA ARG A 74 1.60 -0.53 13.42
C ARG A 74 0.51 0.30 12.77
N LEU A 75 0.54 0.46 11.45
CA LEU A 75 -0.55 1.11 10.71
C LEU A 75 -1.89 0.39 10.90
N LEU A 76 -1.91 -0.95 10.79
CA LEU A 76 -3.14 -1.73 11.01
C LEU A 76 -3.72 -1.55 12.42
N THR A 77 -2.86 -1.30 13.42
CA THR A 77 -3.31 -1.12 14.80
C THR A 77 -3.75 0.31 15.08
N GLU A 78 -2.99 1.29 14.60
CA GLU A 78 -3.19 2.72 14.89
C GLU A 78 -4.19 3.40 13.93
N LEU A 79 -4.42 2.84 12.74
CA LEU A 79 -5.31 3.38 11.69
C LEU A 79 -6.32 2.34 11.17
N GLN A 80 -6.99 1.62 12.06
CA GLN A 80 -7.94 0.53 11.73
C GLN A 80 -9.05 0.95 10.74
N ASP A 81 -9.56 2.17 10.87
CA ASP A 81 -10.62 2.68 9.99
C ASP A 81 -10.12 2.99 8.57
N HIS A 82 -8.81 3.17 8.40
CA HIS A 82 -8.17 3.55 7.14
C HIS A 82 -7.34 2.44 6.51
N THR A 83 -7.22 1.28 7.15
CA THR A 83 -6.34 0.19 6.70
C THR A 83 -7.07 -1.14 6.61
N VAL A 84 -6.55 -2.03 5.76
CA VAL A 84 -7.04 -3.40 5.61
C VAL A 84 -5.84 -4.33 5.37
N SER A 85 -5.82 -5.48 6.04
CA SER A 85 -4.80 -6.50 5.85
C SER A 85 -5.13 -7.42 4.67
N SER A 86 -4.14 -8.16 4.15
CA SER A 86 -4.40 -9.17 3.10
C SER A 86 -5.40 -10.24 3.53
N ARG A 87 -5.43 -10.60 4.82
CA ARG A 87 -6.40 -11.59 5.33
C ARG A 87 -7.82 -11.03 5.25
N GLU A 88 -7.99 -9.79 5.68
CA GLU A 88 -9.29 -9.13 5.62
C GLU A 88 -9.69 -8.96 4.16
N LEU A 89 -8.82 -8.41 3.32
CA LEU A 89 -9.05 -8.20 1.88
C LEU A 89 -9.43 -9.50 1.13
N LEU A 90 -8.84 -10.64 1.47
CA LEU A 90 -9.19 -11.91 0.82
C LEU A 90 -10.45 -12.56 1.41
N SER A 91 -10.94 -12.10 2.56
CA SER A 91 -12.15 -12.62 3.19
C SER A 91 -13.45 -12.08 2.58
N GLY A 92 -13.36 -11.03 1.73
CA GLY A 92 -14.52 -10.34 1.14
C GLY A 92 -15.36 -9.53 2.13
N LYS A 93 -14.85 -9.24 3.33
CA LYS A 93 -15.56 -8.51 4.39
C LYS A 93 -14.94 -7.12 4.63
N PHE A 94 -15.21 -6.16 3.74
CA PHE A 94 -14.79 -4.77 3.87
C PHE A 94 -15.73 -3.87 3.08
#